data_AF-A0A370NEC5-F1
#
_entry.id   AF-A0A370NEC5-F1
#
_cell.length_a   1.000
_cell.length_b   1.000
_cell.length_c   1.000
_cell.angle_alpha   90.00
_cell.angle_beta   90.00
_cell.angle_gamma   90.00
#
_symmetry.space_group_name_H-M   'P 1'
#
loop_
_entity.id
_entity.type
_entity.pdbx_description
1 polymer ?
#
loop_
_entity_poly.entity_id
_entity_poly.type
_entity_poly.pdbx_seq_one_letter_code
_entity_poly.pdbx_strand_id
1 'polypeptide(L)'
;MFVRATYDREKRTVHYFDEDGNETLYIGGSFAWRTNNPGNLTKPRAYVMKSAIGYAQRTSNAKSLFIIFPDRAAGQEAHQKLLKEVYGDSTIRGMITVYAPPSENDTEGYIGFVTKKAGVSSTDVVGSLPDDKFKAVSAAMEQKEGWVPGVIKSLGKPVQVQMLDKLNQPFAGQAMQIKGANASFDAKTNDNGELPWIYSGLLGQDVSILYKRELDDHENVGQISTSAASNAFTFNAPYHLVSTRPRLHAKDESARPRVHIVQPGETLSSIAAKYGTTVDAMVGTNGLKDANHIYAHQHLKVPSGDAQTQPADQPHAQGTNAKPQATVTAAKPTIGSATHVSGTAVNSATGDNPPAATPQVAAPVSTGSAASSGSNATPHPSASGAPAGSAATGAAAPAGVVHQHAPNGHPQTVVSSPTLEPSGVAWCSRFPGSASLSSLNDSFKASASAFIGAMRDANISVRINAALRPIQRSYLMFHAFEIAKGRERPDRVPPYSGVNIDWVHRNADGSMDLDASVKAAKEMCRGYGINVNSAMQAVGRPGRSRHNYGAAVDLNITGYVGKRVKDAAGHDVEVRSFADLKHVGDGYGVTYYPHENMHWSDTGH
;
A
#
# COMPACT_ATOMS: atom_id res chain seq x y z
N MET A 1 21.32 -9.79 8.60
CA MET A 1 20.09 -9.03 9.01
C MET A 1 19.88 -7.88 8.02
N PHE A 2 18.69 -7.29 7.86
CA PHE A 2 18.57 -6.06 7.05
C PHE A 2 19.23 -4.87 7.78
N VAL A 3 20.07 -4.10 7.09
CA VAL A 3 20.84 -2.97 7.66
C VAL A 3 20.66 -1.66 6.91
N ARG A 4 20.06 -1.68 5.71
CA ARG A 4 19.70 -0.49 4.95
C ARG A 4 18.38 -0.70 4.22
N ALA A 5 17.56 0.35 4.09
CA ALA A 5 16.34 0.32 3.30
C ALA A 5 16.10 1.63 2.53
N THR A 6 15.66 1.54 1.28
CA THR A 6 15.25 2.68 0.44
C THR A 6 13.81 2.55 -0.02
N TYR A 7 13.05 3.64 0.06
CA TYR A 7 11.62 3.67 -0.28
C TYR A 7 11.37 4.44 -1.58
N ASP A 8 10.73 3.78 -2.54
CA ASP A 8 10.21 4.42 -3.75
C ASP A 8 8.78 4.93 -3.48
N ARG A 9 8.62 6.27 -3.50
CA ARG A 9 7.35 6.95 -3.18
C ARG A 9 6.30 6.81 -4.28
N GLU A 10 6.71 6.58 -5.52
CA GLU A 10 5.84 6.52 -6.69
C GLU A 10 5.35 5.09 -6.91
N LYS A 11 6.27 4.13 -6.94
CA LYS A 11 5.97 2.69 -7.01
C LYS A 11 5.42 2.11 -5.70
N ARG A 12 5.59 2.85 -4.59
CA ARG A 12 5.21 2.46 -3.22
C ARG A 12 5.87 1.14 -2.80
N THR A 13 7.17 1.00 -3.06
CA THR A 13 7.98 -0.16 -2.68
C THR A 13 9.04 0.20 -1.64
N VAL A 14 9.47 -0.76 -0.84
CA VAL A 14 10.70 -0.65 -0.03
C VAL A 14 11.68 -1.71 -0.48
N HIS A 15 12.90 -1.28 -0.80
CA HIS A 15 14.03 -2.11 -1.15
C HIS A 15 14.87 -2.27 0.12
N TYR A 16 14.88 -3.47 0.70
CA TYR A 16 15.66 -3.83 1.88
C TYR A 16 16.98 -4.49 1.47
N PHE A 17 18.05 -4.18 2.20
CA PHE A 17 19.39 -4.71 1.95
C PHE A 17 19.98 -5.27 3.24
N ASP A 18 20.55 -6.47 3.14
CA ASP A 18 21.32 -7.07 4.23
C ASP A 18 22.80 -6.66 4.22
N GLU A 19 23.57 -7.16 5.19
CA GLU A 19 25.01 -6.92 5.36
C GLU A 19 25.83 -7.41 4.15
N ASP A 20 25.33 -8.45 3.47
CA ASP A 20 25.88 -9.03 2.25
C ASP A 20 25.56 -8.19 0.99
N GLY A 21 24.61 -7.27 1.07
CA GLY A 21 24.08 -6.49 -0.04
C GLY A 21 23.03 -7.22 -0.89
N ASN A 22 22.45 -8.34 -0.43
CA ASN A 22 21.29 -8.94 -1.07
C ASN A 22 20.08 -8.00 -0.96
N GLU A 23 19.37 -7.79 -2.06
CA GLU A 23 18.15 -6.98 -2.07
C GLU A 23 16.89 -7.85 -1.86
N THR A 24 15.96 -7.33 -1.07
CA THR A 24 14.61 -7.88 -0.90
C THR A 24 13.56 -6.77 -1.05
N LEU A 25 12.62 -6.95 -1.96
CA LEU A 25 11.67 -5.93 -2.40
C LEU A 25 10.27 -6.16 -1.81
N TYR A 26 9.78 -5.20 -1.03
CA TYR A 26 8.45 -5.19 -0.42
C TYR A 26 7.49 -4.35 -1.28
N ILE A 27 6.40 -4.96 -1.76
CA ILE A 27 5.47 -4.41 -2.76
C ILE A 27 4.02 -4.47 -2.24
N GLY A 28 3.28 -3.36 -2.33
CA GLY A 28 1.87 -3.33 -1.89
C GLY A 28 1.73 -3.43 -0.36
N GLY A 29 0.58 -3.89 0.14
CA GLY A 29 0.28 -3.92 1.59
C GLY A 29 0.08 -2.53 2.21
N SER A 30 0.03 -2.46 3.55
CA SER A 30 -0.03 -1.18 4.27
C SER A 30 1.34 -0.48 4.28
N PHE A 31 1.33 0.82 4.57
CA PHE A 31 2.56 1.59 4.70
C PHE A 31 3.39 1.10 5.91
N ALA A 32 2.74 0.90 7.05
CA ALA A 32 3.34 0.36 8.28
C ALA A 32 4.05 -0.99 8.03
N TRP A 33 3.40 -1.92 7.32
CA TRP A 33 3.99 -3.20 6.95
C TRP A 33 5.23 -3.04 6.06
N ARG A 34 5.13 -2.25 4.97
CA ARG A 34 6.26 -2.07 4.04
C ARG A 34 7.50 -1.47 4.67
N THR A 35 7.34 -0.65 5.69
CA THR A 35 8.46 0.02 6.38
C THR A 35 8.82 -0.67 7.71
N ASN A 36 8.27 -1.86 7.98
CA ASN A 36 8.41 -2.59 9.25
C ASN A 36 8.08 -1.74 10.50
N ASN A 37 7.21 -0.74 10.36
CA ASN A 37 6.97 0.31 11.35
C ASN A 37 5.51 0.23 11.85
N PRO A 38 5.21 -0.67 12.80
CA PRO A 38 3.84 -1.01 13.13
C PRO A 38 3.09 0.13 13.84
N GLY A 39 3.80 1.02 14.53
CA GLY A 39 3.22 2.24 15.13
C GLY A 39 3.21 3.47 14.21
N ASN A 40 3.63 3.36 12.93
CA ASN A 40 3.81 4.51 12.03
C ASN A 40 4.69 5.65 12.61
N LEU A 41 5.75 5.29 13.34
CA LEU A 41 6.70 6.22 13.96
C LEU A 41 7.30 7.17 12.93
N THR A 42 7.25 8.46 13.24
CA THR A 42 7.98 9.51 12.54
C THR A 42 9.35 9.74 13.17
N LYS A 43 10.28 10.29 12.38
CA LYS A 43 11.64 10.64 12.82
C LYS A 43 11.59 11.60 14.03
N PRO A 44 12.15 11.23 15.20
CA PRO A 44 12.19 12.12 16.36
C PRO A 44 13.02 13.37 16.06
N ARG A 45 12.61 14.52 16.60
CA ARG A 45 13.36 15.79 16.43
C ARG A 45 14.58 15.89 17.34
N ALA A 46 14.56 15.22 18.48
CA ALA A 46 15.56 15.39 19.55
C ALA A 46 16.68 14.33 19.57
N TYR A 47 16.51 13.18 18.91
CA TYR A 47 17.47 12.08 18.95
C TYR A 47 17.44 11.21 17.69
N VAL A 48 18.57 10.54 17.40
CA VAL A 48 18.65 9.53 16.34
C VAL A 48 18.22 8.18 16.88
N MET A 49 17.19 7.58 16.28
CA MET A 49 16.71 6.25 16.63
C MET A 49 17.63 5.19 15.99
N LYS A 50 18.47 4.54 16.81
CA LYS A 50 19.54 3.62 16.34
C LYS A 50 19.06 2.43 15.49
N SER A 51 17.80 2.01 15.63
CA SER A 51 17.19 0.92 14.85
C SER A 51 16.61 1.37 13.49
N ALA A 52 16.72 2.66 13.13
CA ALA A 52 16.30 3.17 11.82
C ALA A 52 17.31 2.81 10.73
N ILE A 53 16.92 1.96 9.78
CA ILE A 53 17.75 1.58 8.62
C ILE A 53 17.39 2.35 7.33
N GLY A 54 16.40 3.25 7.41
CA GLY A 54 15.98 4.13 6.32
C GLY A 54 14.81 5.01 6.71
N TYR A 55 14.35 5.84 5.76
CA TYR A 55 13.17 6.68 5.94
C TYR A 55 12.26 6.65 4.71
N ALA A 56 10.95 6.80 4.94
CA ALA A 56 9.91 6.83 3.92
C ALA A 56 8.99 8.07 4.08
N GLN A 57 8.35 8.48 2.99
CA GLN A 57 7.35 9.56 2.98
C GLN A 57 6.01 9.04 2.45
N ARG A 58 4.90 9.44 3.05
CA ARG A 58 3.58 9.06 2.52
C ARG A 58 3.29 9.82 1.22
N THR A 59 2.48 9.25 0.33
CA THR A 59 2.01 9.99 -0.85
C THR A 59 1.09 11.14 -0.44
N SER A 60 0.29 10.96 0.61
CA SER A 60 -0.61 11.97 1.19
C SER A 60 0.08 13.02 2.07
N ASN A 61 1.25 12.74 2.64
CA ASN A 61 1.99 13.67 3.49
C ASN A 61 3.50 13.58 3.20
N ALA A 62 4.04 14.66 2.60
CA ALA A 62 5.46 14.81 2.29
C ALA A 62 6.28 15.52 3.39
N LYS A 63 5.62 16.10 4.40
CA LYS A 63 6.27 16.86 5.50
C LYS A 63 6.85 15.93 6.58
N SER A 64 6.25 14.75 6.77
CA SER A 64 6.66 13.77 7.78
C SER A 64 7.54 12.67 7.17
N LEU A 65 8.76 12.53 7.70
CA LEU A 65 9.61 11.35 7.48
C LEU A 65 9.22 10.25 8.47
N PHE A 66 8.74 9.13 7.95
CA PHE A 66 8.47 7.91 8.69
C PHE A 66 9.72 7.02 8.72
N ILE A 67 9.93 6.29 9.81
CA ILE A 67 11.08 5.42 9.99
C ILE A 67 10.88 4.10 9.23
N ILE A 68 11.97 3.54 8.68
CA ILE A 68 12.04 2.15 8.21
C ILE A 68 12.91 1.34 9.18
N PHE A 69 12.35 0.24 9.71
CA PHE A 69 13.03 -0.68 10.64
C PHE A 69 13.50 -1.96 9.94
N PRO A 70 14.51 -2.67 10.48
CA PRO A 70 15.02 -3.91 9.87
C PRO A 70 13.96 -5.01 9.83
N ASP A 71 13.13 -5.10 10.86
CA ASP A 71 12.03 -6.06 10.97
C ASP A 71 10.92 -5.49 11.87
N ARG A 72 9.78 -6.18 11.95
CA ARG A 72 8.64 -5.75 12.78
C ARG A 72 8.99 -5.68 14.27
N ALA A 73 9.83 -6.59 14.79
CA ALA A 73 10.13 -6.63 16.22
C ALA A 73 10.96 -5.41 16.63
N ALA A 74 11.96 -5.03 15.85
CA ALA A 74 12.71 -3.78 16.04
C ALA A 74 11.82 -2.53 15.96
N GLY A 75 10.82 -2.52 15.05
CA GLY A 75 9.82 -1.46 14.96
C GLY A 75 8.82 -1.42 16.12
N GLN A 76 8.46 -2.58 16.68
CA GLN A 76 7.61 -2.71 17.86
C GLN A 76 8.35 -2.33 19.15
N GLU A 77 9.62 -2.71 19.30
CA GLU A 77 10.47 -2.28 20.41
C GLU A 77 10.65 -0.77 20.37
N ALA A 78 10.95 -0.20 19.20
CA ALA A 78 11.05 1.25 19.00
C ALA A 78 9.73 1.99 19.32
N HIS A 79 8.59 1.40 18.97
CA HIS A 79 7.26 1.92 19.31
C HIS A 79 7.04 1.93 20.82
N GLN A 80 7.22 0.79 21.50
CA GLN A 80 7.10 0.68 22.96
C GLN A 80 8.08 1.63 23.69
N LYS A 81 9.31 1.74 23.19
CA LYS A 81 10.31 2.67 23.71
C LYS A 81 9.85 4.13 23.58
N LEU A 82 9.34 4.54 22.42
CA LEU A 82 8.78 5.88 22.21
C LEU A 82 7.61 6.17 23.17
N LEU A 83 6.70 5.21 23.38
CA LEU A 83 5.57 5.39 24.29
C LEU A 83 6.03 5.58 25.76
N LYS A 84 7.04 4.84 26.23
CA LYS A 84 7.60 5.05 27.58
C LYS A 84 8.43 6.33 27.71
N GLU A 85 9.33 6.62 26.76
CA GLU A 85 10.29 7.74 26.87
C GLU A 85 9.70 9.13 26.55
N VAL A 86 8.67 9.22 25.70
CA VAL A 86 8.08 10.51 25.28
C VAL A 86 6.69 10.74 25.85
N TYR A 87 5.94 9.67 26.12
CA TYR A 87 4.56 9.76 26.60
C TYR A 87 4.35 9.15 27.99
N GLY A 88 5.41 8.73 28.70
CA GLY A 88 5.32 8.08 30.01
C GLY A 88 4.48 8.85 31.04
N ASP A 89 4.69 10.16 31.16
CA ASP A 89 3.94 11.02 32.09
C ASP A 89 2.56 11.46 31.55
N SER A 90 2.21 11.08 30.31
CA SER A 90 0.91 11.41 29.71
C SER A 90 -0.15 10.39 30.11
N THR A 91 -1.41 10.83 30.17
CA THR A 91 -2.55 9.91 30.17
C THR A 91 -2.72 9.27 28.78
N ILE A 92 -3.39 8.11 28.70
CA ILE A 92 -3.75 7.47 27.42
C ILE A 92 -4.44 8.45 26.46
N ARG A 93 -5.36 9.29 26.97
CA ARG A 93 -5.98 10.39 26.22
C ARG A 93 -4.94 11.43 25.75
N GLY A 94 -4.09 11.94 26.64
CA GLY A 94 -3.08 12.94 26.30
C GLY A 94 -2.10 12.45 25.23
N MET A 95 -1.61 11.22 25.38
CA MET A 95 -0.77 10.53 24.40
C MET A 95 -1.44 10.47 23.02
N ILE A 96 -2.66 9.90 22.93
CA ILE A 96 -3.33 9.69 21.63
C ILE A 96 -3.71 11.01 20.98
N THR A 97 -4.09 12.05 21.73
CA THR A 97 -4.36 13.39 21.19
C THR A 97 -3.14 14.05 20.56
N VAL A 98 -1.92 13.75 21.05
CA VAL A 98 -0.67 14.21 20.41
C VAL A 98 -0.26 13.29 19.26
N TYR A 99 -0.48 11.98 19.39
CA TYR A 99 -0.09 10.96 18.42
C TYR A 99 -0.92 11.01 17.12
N ALA A 100 -2.24 11.18 17.26
CA ALA A 100 -3.22 11.24 16.19
C ALA A 100 -4.17 12.44 16.40
N PRO A 101 -3.75 13.68 16.08
CA PRO A 101 -4.48 14.89 16.43
C PRO A 101 -5.88 15.00 15.82
N PRO A 102 -6.87 15.61 16.52
CA PRO A 102 -8.26 15.74 16.05
C PRO A 102 -8.44 16.53 14.76
N SER A 103 -7.46 17.36 14.38
CA SER A 103 -7.44 18.09 13.11
C SER A 103 -7.15 17.21 11.89
N GLU A 104 -6.65 15.99 12.09
CA GLU A 104 -6.27 15.06 11.02
C GLU A 104 -6.92 13.66 11.18
N ASN A 105 -7.48 13.32 12.36
CA ASN A 105 -7.91 11.98 12.72
C ASN A 105 -9.19 11.96 13.58
N ASP A 106 -9.90 10.83 13.57
CA ASP A 106 -10.86 10.48 14.62
C ASP A 106 -10.10 10.08 15.91
N THR A 107 -9.73 11.08 16.71
CA THR A 107 -8.99 10.89 17.96
C THR A 107 -9.84 10.21 19.04
N GLU A 108 -11.14 10.53 19.14
CA GLU A 108 -12.01 9.95 20.17
C GLU A 108 -12.29 8.47 19.92
N GLY A 109 -12.57 8.07 18.68
CA GLY A 109 -12.64 6.66 18.29
C GLY A 109 -11.27 5.97 18.19
N TYR A 110 -10.14 6.69 18.24
CA TYR A 110 -8.83 6.12 18.54
C TYR A 110 -8.72 5.80 20.03
N ILE A 111 -8.98 6.78 20.91
CA ILE A 111 -8.94 6.63 22.37
C ILE A 111 -9.87 5.49 22.81
N GLY A 112 -11.14 5.52 22.39
CA GLY A 112 -12.13 4.49 22.72
C GLY A 112 -11.78 3.09 22.21
N PHE A 113 -11.08 2.99 21.08
CA PHE A 113 -10.57 1.71 20.58
C PHE A 113 -9.44 1.18 21.47
N VAL A 114 -8.44 2.01 21.79
CA VAL A 114 -7.28 1.59 22.60
C VAL A 114 -7.69 1.23 24.03
N THR A 115 -8.53 2.04 24.67
CA THR A 115 -9.01 1.78 26.04
C THR A 115 -9.83 0.49 26.12
N LYS A 116 -10.79 0.29 25.20
CA LYS A 116 -11.59 -0.95 25.12
C LYS A 116 -10.72 -2.17 24.81
N LYS A 117 -9.71 -2.05 23.93
CA LYS A 117 -8.89 -3.19 23.48
C LYS A 117 -7.81 -3.61 24.48
N ALA A 118 -7.21 -2.67 25.21
CA ALA A 118 -6.22 -2.96 26.25
C ALA A 118 -6.83 -3.17 27.65
N GLY A 119 -8.07 -2.72 27.86
CA GLY A 119 -8.72 -2.73 29.17
C GLY A 119 -8.03 -1.78 30.15
N VAL A 120 -7.92 -0.51 29.76
CA VAL A 120 -7.34 0.61 30.53
C VAL A 120 -8.27 1.83 30.44
N SER A 121 -8.22 2.76 31.39
CA SER A 121 -8.94 4.03 31.29
C SER A 121 -8.25 5.00 30.34
N SER A 122 -9.02 5.95 29.77
CA SER A 122 -8.45 7.09 29.04
C SER A 122 -7.63 8.03 29.94
N THR A 123 -7.81 7.94 31.25
CA THR A 123 -7.11 8.71 32.28
C THR A 123 -5.86 8.03 32.85
N ASP A 124 -5.59 6.77 32.50
CA ASP A 124 -4.44 6.04 33.05
C ASP A 124 -3.14 6.61 32.48
N VAL A 125 -2.10 6.71 33.32
CA VAL A 125 -0.78 7.26 32.95
C VAL A 125 0.08 6.17 32.33
N VAL A 126 0.58 6.41 31.11
CA VAL A 126 1.22 5.40 30.24
C VAL A 126 2.41 4.71 30.91
N GLY A 127 3.28 5.47 31.59
CA GLY A 127 4.45 4.97 32.29
C GLY A 127 4.15 4.26 33.62
N SER A 128 2.93 4.44 34.16
CA SER A 128 2.47 3.81 35.40
C SER A 128 1.68 2.52 35.16
N LEU A 129 1.42 2.15 33.91
CA LEU A 129 0.71 0.92 33.56
C LEU A 129 1.56 -0.34 33.87
N PRO A 130 0.95 -1.41 34.38
CA PRO A 130 1.54 -2.75 34.37
C PRO A 130 2.03 -3.15 32.98
N ASP A 131 3.10 -3.93 32.92
CA ASP A 131 3.85 -4.14 31.67
C ASP A 131 3.07 -4.95 30.61
N ASP A 132 2.08 -5.75 31.03
CA ASP A 132 1.09 -6.41 30.15
C ASP A 132 0.08 -5.39 29.59
N LYS A 133 -0.44 -4.49 30.42
CA LYS A 133 -1.38 -3.42 30.02
C LYS A 133 -0.72 -2.42 29.08
N PHE A 134 0.51 -2.03 29.38
CA PHE A 134 1.33 -1.20 28.51
C PHE A 134 1.55 -1.86 27.13
N LYS A 135 1.91 -3.15 27.10
CA LYS A 135 2.06 -3.90 25.83
C LYS A 135 0.73 -4.04 25.09
N ALA A 136 -0.39 -4.21 25.79
CA ALA A 136 -1.73 -4.24 25.19
C ALA A 136 -2.14 -2.89 24.58
N VAL A 137 -1.79 -1.77 25.22
CA VAL A 137 -1.97 -0.41 24.66
C VAL A 137 -1.16 -0.25 23.37
N SER A 138 0.13 -0.60 23.40
CA SER A 138 1.00 -0.52 22.21
C SER A 138 0.47 -1.41 21.07
N ALA A 139 0.07 -2.65 21.36
CA ALA A 139 -0.51 -3.56 20.37
C ALA A 139 -1.87 -3.08 19.81
N ALA A 140 -2.70 -2.42 20.63
CA ALA A 140 -3.95 -1.80 20.17
C ALA A 140 -3.67 -0.61 19.23
N MET A 141 -2.67 0.22 19.53
CA MET A 141 -2.22 1.27 18.61
C MET A 141 -1.72 0.67 17.29
N GLU A 142 -0.87 -0.37 17.30
CA GLU A 142 -0.44 -1.07 16.07
C GLU A 142 -1.61 -1.64 15.26
N GLN A 143 -2.68 -2.13 15.91
CA GLN A 143 -3.88 -2.59 15.21
C GLN A 143 -4.63 -1.41 14.55
N LYS A 144 -4.76 -0.26 15.21
CA LYS A 144 -5.40 0.95 14.66
C LYS A 144 -4.59 1.55 13.50
N GLU A 145 -3.26 1.52 13.58
CA GLU A 145 -2.33 1.97 12.52
C GLU A 145 -2.32 1.10 11.25
N GLY A 146 -2.79 -0.16 11.37
CA GLY A 146 -3.10 -1.05 10.25
C GLY A 146 -1.91 -1.82 9.68
N TRP A 147 -1.75 -3.07 10.11
CA TRP A 147 -0.72 -3.99 9.62
C TRP A 147 -1.27 -4.94 8.53
N VAL A 148 -1.11 -4.58 7.25
CA VAL A 148 -1.57 -5.39 6.11
C VAL A 148 -0.36 -5.87 5.29
N PRO A 149 -0.10 -7.19 5.22
CA PRO A 149 0.94 -7.73 4.37
C PRO A 149 0.77 -7.40 2.88
N GLY A 150 1.90 -7.16 2.20
CA GLY A 150 2.00 -7.12 0.75
C GLY A 150 2.71 -8.35 0.21
N VAL A 151 3.39 -8.20 -0.93
CA VAL A 151 4.27 -9.24 -1.51
C VAL A 151 5.72 -8.90 -1.19
N ILE A 152 6.49 -9.88 -0.75
CA ILE A 152 7.94 -9.81 -0.60
C ILE A 152 8.55 -10.58 -1.79
N LYS A 153 9.54 -10.00 -2.47
CA LYS A 153 10.37 -10.69 -3.45
C LYS A 153 11.84 -10.60 -3.03
N SER A 154 12.45 -11.72 -2.68
CA SER A 154 13.91 -11.81 -2.55
C SER A 154 14.53 -11.71 -3.94
N LEU A 155 15.36 -10.69 -4.18
CA LEU A 155 15.96 -10.43 -5.49
C LEU A 155 17.42 -10.92 -5.59
N GLY A 156 18.10 -11.08 -4.44
CA GLY A 156 19.51 -11.47 -4.36
C GLY A 156 20.44 -10.26 -4.51
N LYS A 157 21.75 -10.50 -4.64
CA LYS A 157 22.72 -9.40 -4.85
C LYS A 157 22.45 -8.74 -6.21
N PRO A 158 22.33 -7.40 -6.27
CA PRO A 158 22.06 -6.69 -7.50
C PRO A 158 23.36 -6.55 -8.31
N VAL A 159 23.31 -6.96 -9.59
CA VAL A 159 24.48 -6.94 -10.49
C VAL A 159 24.37 -5.79 -11.48
N GLN A 160 25.40 -4.96 -11.54
CA GLN A 160 25.51 -3.86 -12.52
C GLN A 160 26.18 -4.37 -13.80
N VAL A 161 25.69 -3.94 -14.98
CA VAL A 161 26.37 -4.21 -16.26
C VAL A 161 26.56 -2.90 -17.02
N GLN A 162 27.79 -2.64 -17.46
CA GLN A 162 28.13 -1.52 -18.33
C GLN A 162 28.48 -2.04 -19.73
N MET A 163 27.92 -1.39 -20.75
CA MET A 163 28.21 -1.60 -22.17
C MET A 163 29.14 -0.50 -22.66
N LEU A 164 30.28 -0.86 -23.26
CA LEU A 164 31.22 0.07 -23.87
C LEU A 164 31.40 -0.25 -25.36
N ASP A 165 31.57 0.80 -26.17
CA ASP A 165 31.85 0.70 -27.60
C ASP A 165 33.32 0.37 -27.89
N LYS A 166 33.69 0.30 -29.19
CA LYS A 166 35.05 -0.06 -29.63
C LYS A 166 36.11 0.99 -29.27
N LEU A 167 35.70 2.16 -28.77
CA LEU A 167 36.53 3.27 -28.32
C LEU A 167 36.52 3.40 -26.78
N ASN A 168 35.99 2.39 -26.08
CA ASN A 168 35.75 2.33 -24.63
C ASN A 168 34.78 3.42 -24.11
N GLN A 169 33.96 4.00 -24.98
CA GLN A 169 32.96 5.01 -24.60
C GLN A 169 31.65 4.35 -24.14
N PRO A 170 30.86 5.01 -23.27
CA PRO A 170 29.51 4.60 -22.91
C PRO A 170 28.63 4.25 -24.13
N PHE A 171 28.23 2.98 -24.25
CA PHE A 171 27.35 2.56 -25.35
C PHE A 171 25.88 2.82 -24.94
N ALA A 172 25.52 4.10 -24.92
CA ALA A 172 24.30 4.66 -24.35
C ALA A 172 23.05 4.55 -25.25
N GLY A 173 21.85 4.53 -24.64
CA GLY A 173 20.55 4.59 -25.31
C GLY A 173 20.13 3.33 -26.08
N GLN A 174 20.96 2.29 -26.07
CA GLN A 174 20.85 1.10 -26.91
C GLN A 174 19.72 0.19 -26.44
N ALA A 175 18.96 -0.40 -27.38
CA ALA A 175 17.92 -1.37 -27.07
C ALA A 175 18.53 -2.74 -26.79
N MET A 176 18.27 -3.28 -25.60
CA MET A 176 18.89 -4.50 -25.10
C MET A 176 17.81 -5.43 -24.57
N GLN A 177 17.92 -6.74 -24.82
CA GLN A 177 17.12 -7.74 -24.13
C GLN A 177 17.98 -8.46 -23.09
N ILE A 178 17.48 -8.56 -21.86
CA ILE A 178 18.13 -9.25 -20.75
C ILE A 178 17.30 -10.50 -20.47
N LYS A 179 17.89 -11.68 -20.72
CA LYS A 179 17.19 -12.96 -20.73
C LYS A 179 17.89 -13.97 -19.83
N GLY A 180 17.20 -14.45 -18.80
CA GLY A 180 17.64 -15.57 -17.98
C GLY A 180 16.70 -16.77 -18.11
N ALA A 181 16.91 -17.79 -17.29
CA ALA A 181 16.06 -18.98 -17.23
C ALA A 181 14.62 -18.68 -16.78
N ASN A 182 14.42 -17.69 -15.90
CA ASN A 182 13.13 -17.44 -15.24
C ASN A 182 12.29 -16.34 -15.92
N ALA A 183 12.93 -15.42 -16.64
CA ALA A 183 12.28 -14.27 -17.27
C ALA A 183 13.15 -13.66 -18.39
N SER A 184 12.52 -12.83 -19.22
CA SER A 184 13.21 -11.93 -20.16
C SER A 184 12.56 -10.55 -20.08
N PHE A 185 13.35 -9.48 -20.25
CA PHE A 185 12.81 -8.13 -20.42
C PHE A 185 13.68 -7.29 -21.38
N ASP A 186 13.02 -6.43 -22.15
CA ASP A 186 13.68 -5.39 -22.93
C ASP A 186 14.00 -4.18 -22.03
N ALA A 187 15.16 -3.57 -22.23
CA ALA A 187 15.66 -2.41 -21.51
C ALA A 187 16.42 -1.48 -22.46
N LYS A 188 16.88 -0.35 -21.91
CA LYS A 188 17.89 0.50 -22.56
C LYS A 188 19.08 0.76 -21.66
N THR A 189 20.26 0.92 -22.25
CA THR A 189 21.42 1.47 -21.54
C THR A 189 21.21 2.96 -21.23
N ASN A 190 21.66 3.40 -20.05
CA ASN A 190 21.68 4.83 -19.70
C ASN A 190 22.85 5.57 -20.39
N ASP A 191 22.99 6.86 -20.11
CA ASP A 191 24.03 7.73 -20.68
C ASP A 191 25.46 7.26 -20.34
N ASN A 192 25.63 6.50 -19.25
CA ASN A 192 26.89 5.84 -18.85
C ASN A 192 27.06 4.43 -19.48
N GLY A 193 26.20 4.03 -20.41
CA GLY A 193 26.21 2.70 -21.03
C GLY A 193 25.69 1.58 -20.12
N GLU A 194 25.16 1.91 -18.94
CA GLU A 194 24.76 0.93 -17.92
C GLU A 194 23.34 0.41 -18.15
N LEU A 195 23.16 -0.89 -18.02
CA LEU A 195 21.85 -1.53 -17.96
C LEU A 195 21.16 -1.28 -16.60
N PRO A 196 19.83 -1.46 -16.51
CA PRO A 196 19.16 -1.67 -15.23
C PRO A 196 19.81 -2.82 -14.46
N TRP A 197 19.88 -2.70 -13.14
CA TRP A 197 20.48 -3.72 -12.28
C TRP A 197 19.80 -5.07 -12.50
N ILE A 198 20.61 -6.11 -12.61
CA ILE A 198 20.23 -7.48 -12.93
C ILE A 198 20.17 -8.28 -11.61
N TYR A 199 19.11 -9.08 -11.42
CA TYR A 199 18.82 -9.75 -10.15
C TYR A 199 18.63 -11.26 -10.36
N SER A 200 19.39 -12.07 -9.61
CA SER A 200 19.34 -13.53 -9.68
C SER A 200 17.95 -14.08 -9.32
N GLY A 201 17.27 -13.46 -8.34
CA GLY A 201 15.91 -13.80 -7.93
C GLY A 201 14.81 -13.43 -8.93
N LEU A 202 15.13 -12.71 -10.01
CA LEU A 202 14.19 -12.40 -11.11
C LEU A 202 14.48 -13.21 -12.37
N LEU A 203 15.75 -13.39 -12.73
CA LEU A 203 16.15 -13.97 -14.02
C LEU A 203 16.69 -15.39 -13.90
N GLY A 204 17.12 -15.84 -12.72
CA GLY A 204 17.96 -17.02 -12.53
C GLY A 204 19.43 -16.64 -12.44
N GLN A 205 20.30 -17.62 -12.17
CA GLN A 205 21.74 -17.34 -11.99
C GLN A 205 22.38 -16.86 -13.29
N ASP A 206 22.16 -17.59 -14.39
CA ASP A 206 22.74 -17.27 -15.68
C ASP A 206 21.83 -16.37 -16.51
N VAL A 207 22.42 -15.30 -17.05
CA VAL A 207 21.71 -14.23 -17.76
C VAL A 207 22.46 -13.90 -19.05
N SER A 208 21.82 -14.16 -20.19
CA SER A 208 22.24 -13.69 -21.50
C SER A 208 21.85 -12.23 -21.70
N ILE A 209 22.71 -11.49 -22.38
CA ILE A 209 22.49 -10.09 -22.76
C ILE A 209 22.53 -10.04 -24.28
N LEU A 210 21.47 -9.50 -24.88
CA LEU A 210 21.30 -9.45 -26.32
C LEU A 210 21.09 -8.00 -26.78
N TYR A 211 21.77 -7.60 -27.85
CA TYR A 211 21.57 -6.32 -28.51
C TYR A 211 20.43 -6.47 -29.52
N LYS A 212 19.41 -5.60 -29.45
CA LYS A 212 18.20 -5.71 -30.26
C LYS A 212 18.30 -4.84 -31.51
N ARG A 213 18.27 -5.47 -32.69
CA ARG A 213 18.52 -4.82 -33.98
C ARG A 213 17.22 -4.41 -34.67
N GLU A 214 16.26 -5.33 -34.79
CA GLU A 214 14.90 -5.07 -35.27
C GLU A 214 13.86 -5.73 -34.34
N LEU A 215 12.61 -5.90 -34.79
CA LEU A 215 11.51 -6.36 -33.92
C LEU A 215 11.81 -7.72 -33.26
N ASP A 216 12.32 -8.66 -34.05
CA ASP A 216 12.66 -10.03 -33.65
C ASP A 216 14.15 -10.39 -33.81
N ASP A 217 14.98 -9.52 -34.42
CA ASP A 217 16.42 -9.78 -34.60
C ASP A 217 17.27 -9.33 -33.40
N HIS A 218 18.06 -10.26 -32.88
CA HIS A 218 18.81 -10.13 -31.62
C HIS A 218 20.23 -10.69 -31.76
N GLU A 219 21.24 -9.89 -31.45
CA GLU A 219 22.65 -10.30 -31.44
C GLU A 219 23.09 -10.65 -30.01
N ASN A 220 23.63 -11.84 -29.78
CA ASN A 220 24.08 -12.26 -28.46
C ASN A 220 25.39 -11.56 -28.08
N VAL A 221 25.33 -10.67 -27.09
CA VAL A 221 26.49 -9.92 -26.58
C VAL A 221 27.34 -10.78 -25.64
N GLY A 222 26.71 -11.76 -25.00
CA GLY A 222 27.33 -12.71 -24.10
C GLY A 222 26.47 -13.00 -22.88
N GLN A 223 27.07 -13.63 -21.88
CA GLN A 223 26.38 -14.17 -20.73
C GLN A 223 27.15 -13.84 -19.45
N ILE A 224 26.42 -13.46 -18.40
CA ILE A 224 26.95 -13.31 -17.05
C ILE A 224 26.33 -14.37 -16.14
N SER A 225 27.03 -14.70 -15.06
CA SER A 225 26.45 -15.47 -13.95
C SER A 225 26.35 -14.56 -12.72
N THR A 226 25.12 -14.37 -12.24
CA THR A 226 24.78 -13.46 -11.12
C THR A 226 25.13 -14.04 -9.75
N SER A 227 25.59 -15.30 -9.68
CA SER A 227 26.25 -15.90 -8.52
C SER A 227 27.78 -15.68 -8.47
N ALA A 228 28.36 -15.00 -9.46
CA ALA A 228 29.80 -14.72 -9.48
C ALA A 228 30.23 -13.75 -8.35
N ALA A 229 31.50 -13.83 -7.94
CA ALA A 229 32.05 -13.01 -6.86
C ALA A 229 32.14 -11.49 -7.16
N SER A 230 31.79 -11.05 -8.37
CA SER A 230 31.79 -9.65 -8.78
C SER A 230 30.38 -9.15 -9.02
N ASN A 231 29.97 -8.14 -8.24
CA ASN A 231 28.65 -7.49 -8.39
C ASN A 231 28.59 -6.54 -9.63
N ALA A 232 29.61 -6.51 -10.49
CA ALA A 232 29.55 -5.79 -11.75
C ALA A 232 30.34 -6.47 -12.88
N PHE A 233 29.90 -6.17 -14.09
CA PHE A 233 30.52 -6.58 -15.34
C PHE A 233 30.59 -5.42 -16.33
N THR A 234 31.58 -5.46 -17.21
CA THR A 234 31.71 -4.54 -18.34
C THR A 234 31.88 -5.36 -19.62
N PHE A 235 30.97 -5.19 -20.57
CA PHE A 235 31.13 -5.70 -21.93
C PHE A 235 31.80 -4.62 -22.77
N ASN A 236 32.91 -4.95 -23.40
CA ASN A 236 33.65 -4.07 -24.29
C ASN A 236 33.55 -4.58 -25.73
N ALA A 237 33.24 -3.71 -26.68
CA ALA A 237 32.98 -4.12 -28.05
C ALA A 237 34.24 -4.71 -28.75
N PRO A 238 34.16 -5.84 -29.48
CA PRO A 238 32.95 -6.56 -29.85
C PRO A 238 32.24 -7.26 -28.69
N TYR A 239 32.84 -8.26 -28.04
CA TYR A 239 32.16 -9.09 -27.01
C TYR A 239 33.08 -9.51 -25.85
N HIS A 240 33.98 -8.63 -25.40
CA HIS A 240 34.89 -8.92 -24.30
C HIS A 240 34.23 -8.64 -22.94
N LEU A 241 33.86 -9.70 -22.23
CA LEU A 241 33.39 -9.63 -20.84
C LEU A 241 34.57 -9.41 -19.88
N VAL A 242 34.57 -8.26 -19.19
CA VAL A 242 35.49 -7.96 -18.09
C VAL A 242 34.73 -7.97 -16.78
N SER A 243 35.21 -8.73 -15.79
CA SER A 243 34.68 -8.70 -14.44
C SER A 243 35.16 -7.44 -13.72
N THR A 244 34.26 -6.63 -13.18
CA THR A 244 34.58 -5.30 -12.64
C THR A 244 33.98 -5.08 -11.25
N ARG A 245 34.41 -4.00 -10.57
CA ARG A 245 33.71 -3.48 -9.39
C ARG A 245 32.64 -2.50 -9.86
N PRO A 246 31.45 -2.42 -9.22
CA PRO A 246 30.43 -1.43 -9.55
C PRO A 246 31.04 -0.03 -9.59
N ARG A 247 30.93 0.64 -10.74
CA ARG A 247 31.47 1.98 -10.92
C ARG A 247 30.46 2.97 -10.34
N LEU A 248 30.79 3.50 -9.15
CA LEU A 248 30.14 4.68 -8.59
C LEU A 248 30.58 5.92 -9.40
N HIS A 249 30.00 6.08 -10.60
CA HIS A 249 30.30 7.16 -11.54
C HIS A 249 29.95 8.52 -10.90
N ALA A 250 30.97 9.24 -10.44
CA ALA A 250 30.77 10.44 -9.63
C ALA A 250 30.29 11.69 -10.41
N LYS A 251 30.37 11.68 -11.75
CA LYS A 251 30.45 12.94 -12.53
C LYS A 251 29.24 13.31 -13.40
N ASP A 252 28.52 12.35 -13.98
CA ASP A 252 27.36 12.66 -14.85
C ASP A 252 26.10 11.92 -14.40
N GLU A 253 25.10 12.71 -14.00
CA GLU A 253 23.83 12.25 -13.44
C GLU A 253 22.73 13.26 -13.81
N SER A 254 22.22 13.18 -15.05
CA SER A 254 20.93 13.79 -15.39
C SER A 254 19.85 13.03 -14.60
N ALA A 255 19.06 13.78 -13.83
CA ALA A 255 18.94 13.39 -12.43
C ALA A 255 17.95 12.25 -12.14
N ARG A 256 18.50 11.06 -11.83
CA ARG A 256 18.11 10.45 -10.55
C ARG A 256 18.53 11.46 -9.48
N PRO A 257 17.69 11.80 -8.49
CA PRO A 257 18.10 12.74 -7.46
C PRO A 257 19.24 12.09 -6.67
N ARG A 258 20.45 12.66 -6.72
CA ARG A 258 21.66 12.10 -6.11
C ARG A 258 21.47 11.98 -4.60
N VAL A 259 21.04 10.82 -4.12
CA VAL A 259 20.65 10.65 -2.70
C VAL A 259 21.89 10.55 -1.85
N HIS A 260 22.28 11.67 -1.25
CA HIS A 260 23.24 11.68 -0.17
C HIS A 260 22.56 11.17 1.12
N ILE A 261 23.21 10.21 1.77
CA ILE A 261 22.83 9.71 3.11
C ILE A 261 23.64 10.48 4.14
N VAL A 262 23.00 11.39 4.89
CA VAL A 262 23.64 12.20 5.95
C VAL A 262 24.35 11.29 6.95
N GLN A 263 25.66 11.45 7.15
CA GLN A 263 26.38 10.74 8.22
C GLN A 263 26.29 11.50 9.55
N PRO A 264 26.49 10.82 10.71
CA PRO A 264 26.60 11.50 11.99
C PRO A 264 27.70 12.57 11.96
N GLY A 265 27.32 13.83 12.21
CA GLY A 265 28.22 14.99 12.22
C GLY A 265 28.27 15.81 10.92
N GLU A 266 27.64 15.39 9.82
CA GLU A 266 27.55 16.20 8.60
C GLU A 266 26.47 17.29 8.71
N THR A 267 26.80 18.52 8.27
CA THR A 267 25.88 19.66 8.18
C THR A 267 25.42 19.87 6.74
N LEU A 268 24.31 20.60 6.53
CA LEU A 268 23.84 20.85 5.16
C LEU A 268 24.85 21.66 4.34
N SER A 269 25.64 22.53 4.99
CA SER A 269 26.75 23.25 4.37
C SER A 269 27.93 22.34 4.02
N SER A 270 28.33 21.40 4.89
CA SER A 270 29.40 20.45 4.57
C SER A 270 28.99 19.51 3.43
N ILE A 271 27.71 19.12 3.38
CA ILE A 271 27.14 18.30 2.31
C ILE A 271 27.06 19.08 0.99
N ALA A 272 26.54 20.31 1.02
CA ALA A 272 26.48 21.15 -0.18
C ALA A 272 27.88 21.35 -0.79
N ALA A 273 28.88 21.67 0.04
CA ALA A 273 30.27 21.78 -0.39
C ALA A 273 30.85 20.45 -0.93
N LYS A 274 30.59 19.33 -0.26
CA LYS A 274 31.00 17.96 -0.66
C LYS A 274 30.48 17.54 -2.04
N TYR A 275 29.39 18.13 -2.52
CA TYR A 275 28.81 17.85 -3.83
C TYR A 275 28.84 19.04 -4.81
N GLY A 276 29.53 20.14 -4.48
CA GLY A 276 29.66 21.30 -5.39
C GLY A 276 28.34 22.04 -5.64
N THR A 277 27.45 22.09 -4.66
CA THR A 277 26.14 22.76 -4.76
C THR A 277 25.93 23.78 -3.62
N THR A 278 24.81 24.52 -3.62
CA THR A 278 24.49 25.49 -2.57
C THR A 278 23.53 24.93 -1.52
N VAL A 279 23.57 25.52 -0.32
CA VAL A 279 22.64 25.19 0.76
C VAL A 279 21.19 25.47 0.34
N ASP A 280 20.93 26.56 -0.37
CA ASP A 280 19.58 26.93 -0.82
C ASP A 280 19.05 25.99 -1.90
N ALA A 281 19.91 25.53 -2.83
CA ALA A 281 19.55 24.50 -3.80
C ALA A 281 19.19 23.19 -3.09
N MET A 282 20.00 22.77 -2.10
CA MET A 282 19.69 21.61 -1.25
C MET A 282 18.37 21.77 -0.49
N VAL A 283 18.09 22.95 0.07
CA VAL A 283 16.83 23.26 0.78
C VAL A 283 15.64 23.15 -0.17
N GLY A 284 15.70 23.79 -1.34
CA GLY A 284 14.64 23.77 -2.35
C GLY A 284 14.35 22.37 -2.89
N THR A 285 15.39 21.64 -3.33
CA THR A 285 15.25 20.29 -3.92
C THR A 285 14.67 19.26 -2.93
N ASN A 286 14.85 19.48 -1.62
CA ASN A 286 14.34 18.60 -0.56
C ASN A 286 13.06 19.12 0.14
N GLY A 287 12.60 20.34 -0.16
CA GLY A 287 11.48 20.97 0.55
C GLY A 287 11.76 21.20 2.04
N LEU A 288 13.02 21.46 2.41
CA LEU A 288 13.37 21.77 3.79
C LEU A 288 12.81 23.15 4.19
N LYS A 289 12.50 23.33 5.47
CA LYS A 289 12.06 24.63 6.02
C LYS A 289 13.17 25.44 6.68
N ASP A 290 14.27 24.77 7.01
CA ASP A 290 15.45 25.34 7.66
C ASP A 290 16.65 24.49 7.22
N ALA A 291 17.71 25.16 6.77
CA ALA A 291 18.95 24.54 6.34
C ALA A 291 19.68 23.80 7.48
N ASN A 292 19.51 24.25 8.72
CA ASN A 292 20.22 23.73 9.88
C ASN A 292 19.59 22.44 10.44
N HIS A 293 18.33 22.15 10.07
CA HIS A 293 17.56 21.01 10.57
C HIS A 293 17.63 19.79 9.63
N ILE A 294 18.83 19.26 9.45
CA ILE A 294 19.08 17.93 8.88
C ILE A 294 19.63 16.96 9.95
N TYR A 295 19.57 15.65 9.70
CA TYR A 295 19.97 14.64 10.69
C TYR A 295 20.44 13.36 10.02
N ALA A 296 21.28 12.58 10.71
CA ALA A 296 21.84 11.31 10.24
C ALA A 296 20.84 10.32 9.62
N HIS A 297 21.36 9.54 8.67
CA HIS A 297 20.68 8.59 7.78
C HIS A 297 19.58 9.20 6.89
N GLN A 298 19.42 10.54 6.88
CA GLN A 298 18.46 11.19 5.99
C GLN A 298 18.90 11.10 4.54
N HIS A 299 17.96 10.71 3.69
CA HIS A 299 18.08 10.76 2.24
C HIS A 299 17.83 12.19 1.77
N LEU A 300 18.89 12.92 1.46
CA LEU A 300 18.85 14.23 0.82
C LEU A 300 19.09 14.08 -0.67
N LYS A 301 18.13 14.53 -1.48
CA LYS A 301 18.29 14.74 -2.92
C LYS A 301 19.31 15.87 -3.13
N VAL A 302 20.52 15.55 -3.55
CA VAL A 302 21.48 16.53 -4.05
C VAL A 302 21.06 16.91 -5.48
N PRO A 303 20.87 18.20 -5.80
CA PRO A 303 20.61 18.63 -7.18
C PRO A 303 21.88 18.56 -8.01
N SER A 304 21.79 17.98 -9.21
CA SER A 304 22.83 18.05 -10.24
C SER A 304 22.98 19.51 -10.69
N GLY A 305 24.18 20.06 -10.57
CA GLY A 305 24.39 21.51 -10.65
C GLY A 305 25.01 22.01 -11.94
N ASP A 306 24.18 22.43 -12.89
CA ASP A 306 24.57 23.51 -13.81
C ASP A 306 24.49 24.86 -13.07
N ALA A 307 25.48 25.08 -12.22
CA ALA A 307 25.62 26.28 -11.40
C ALA A 307 27.11 26.67 -11.26
N GLN A 308 27.85 26.65 -12.38
CA GLN A 308 29.18 27.22 -12.41
C GLN A 308 29.12 28.73 -12.11
N THR A 309 29.64 29.09 -10.94
CA THR A 309 30.47 30.28 -10.70
C THR A 309 30.23 31.47 -11.64
N GLN A 310 29.50 32.48 -11.16
CA GLN A 310 29.84 33.86 -11.52
C GLN A 310 30.93 34.33 -10.54
N PRO A 311 32.18 34.58 -10.98
CA PRO A 311 33.20 35.19 -10.14
C PRO A 311 32.80 36.62 -9.78
N ALA A 312 33.16 37.08 -8.58
CA ALA A 312 33.05 38.48 -8.20
C ALA A 312 34.30 39.24 -8.65
N ASP A 313 34.25 39.88 -9.82
CA ASP A 313 35.27 40.84 -10.23
C ASP A 313 35.12 42.17 -9.46
N GLN A 314 36.26 42.82 -9.22
CA GLN A 314 36.43 44.11 -8.53
C GLN A 314 37.44 44.97 -9.34
N PRO A 315 37.80 46.23 -8.97
CA PRO A 315 37.17 47.21 -8.06
C PRO A 315 37.02 48.62 -8.74
N HIS A 316 36.81 49.68 -7.92
CA HIS A 316 36.88 51.13 -8.23
C HIS A 316 35.67 51.74 -8.95
N ALA A 317 35.22 52.98 -8.66
CA ALA A 317 35.37 53.89 -7.52
C ALA A 317 34.09 54.80 -7.50
N GLN A 318 33.77 55.71 -6.57
CA GLN A 318 34.56 56.59 -5.70
C GLN A 318 33.61 57.20 -4.64
N GLY A 319 34.04 57.45 -3.39
CA GLY A 319 33.15 58.06 -2.38
C GLY A 319 33.66 57.95 -0.94
N THR A 320 34.42 58.94 -0.48
CA THR A 320 35.07 58.95 0.85
C THR A 320 34.28 59.71 1.91
N ASN A 321 34.05 59.13 3.10
CA ASN A 321 34.69 59.60 4.35
C ASN A 321 34.24 58.89 5.66
N ALA A 322 35.16 58.94 6.63
CA ALA A 322 34.99 58.95 8.10
C ALA A 322 34.39 57.75 8.88
N LYS A 323 35.20 57.30 9.85
CA LYS A 323 34.91 56.57 11.12
C LYS A 323 34.33 57.58 12.17
N PRO A 324 33.98 57.24 13.45
CA PRO A 324 33.83 55.93 14.12
C PRO A 324 32.59 55.77 15.08
N GLN A 325 32.41 54.54 15.63
CA GLN A 325 31.85 54.19 16.97
C GLN A 325 30.42 54.65 17.40
N ALA A 326 29.61 53.87 18.15
CA ALA A 326 29.70 52.45 18.56
C ALA A 326 28.30 51.77 18.43
N THR A 327 27.59 51.14 19.39
CA THR A 327 27.73 50.90 20.86
C THR A 327 26.98 49.61 21.25
N VAL A 328 27.35 48.96 22.36
CA VAL A 328 26.65 47.80 22.97
C VAL A 328 25.39 48.24 23.73
N THR A 329 24.31 47.42 23.75
CA THR A 329 23.53 47.00 24.95
C THR A 329 22.38 46.05 24.54
N ALA A 330 22.00 45.12 25.42
CA ALA A 330 20.94 44.13 25.21
C ALA A 330 19.70 44.38 26.08
N ALA A 331 18.53 43.86 25.68
CA ALA A 331 17.36 43.73 26.55
C ALA A 331 16.41 42.58 26.11
N LYS A 332 15.72 41.97 27.10
CA LYS A 332 14.59 41.05 26.95
C LYS A 332 13.55 41.42 28.02
N PRO A 333 12.26 41.56 27.67
CA PRO A 333 11.24 40.96 28.55
C PRO A 333 9.98 40.39 27.85
N THR A 334 9.63 39.15 28.24
CA THR A 334 8.35 38.74 28.86
C THR A 334 6.96 39.05 28.26
N ILE A 335 6.30 37.99 27.77
CA ILE A 335 4.92 37.46 28.06
C ILE A 335 3.74 38.42 28.38
N GLY A 336 2.57 38.18 27.75
CA GLY A 336 1.23 38.61 28.23
C GLY A 336 0.04 37.97 27.47
N SER A 337 -1.09 37.71 28.14
CA SER A 337 -2.40 37.26 27.58
C SER A 337 -3.44 38.41 27.68
N ALA A 338 -4.58 38.48 26.96
CA ALA A 338 -5.87 37.76 27.15
C ALA A 338 -6.94 38.40 26.19
N THR A 339 -7.82 37.71 25.44
CA THR A 339 -9.16 37.08 25.73
C THR A 339 -10.42 37.99 25.50
N HIS A 340 -11.50 37.43 24.90
CA HIS A 340 -12.89 37.95 24.70
C HIS A 340 -13.09 39.15 23.71
N VAL A 341 -14.28 39.51 23.15
CA VAL A 341 -15.73 39.14 23.30
C VAL A 341 -16.43 38.97 21.91
N SER A 342 -17.65 38.40 21.89
CA SER A 342 -18.61 38.14 20.78
C SER A 342 -19.14 39.32 19.93
N GLY A 343 -19.82 38.99 18.81
CA GLY A 343 -20.73 39.86 18.03
C GLY A 343 -21.68 39.03 17.11
N THR A 344 -22.86 39.55 16.75
CA THR A 344 -24.01 38.73 16.24
C THR A 344 -24.80 39.39 15.08
N ALA A 345 -25.44 38.58 14.22
CA ALA A 345 -26.41 38.94 13.16
C ALA A 345 -25.78 39.61 11.89
N VAL A 346 -26.42 39.68 10.71
CA VAL A 346 -27.86 39.64 10.36
C VAL A 346 -28.13 38.85 9.06
N ASN A 347 -29.35 38.33 8.88
CA ASN A 347 -29.86 37.75 7.62
C ASN A 347 -30.56 38.81 6.73
N SER A 348 -30.60 38.55 5.41
CA SER A 348 -31.62 39.04 4.46
C SER A 348 -31.73 38.06 3.27
N ALA A 349 -32.87 38.02 2.59
CA ALA A 349 -33.21 36.96 1.62
C ALA A 349 -33.63 37.48 0.23
N THR A 350 -33.54 36.62 -0.79
CA THR A 350 -34.42 36.44 -1.99
C THR A 350 -33.70 35.47 -2.96
N GLY A 351 -34.36 34.69 -3.84
CA GLY A 351 -35.79 34.45 -4.02
C GLY A 351 -36.09 33.41 -5.12
N ASP A 352 -37.32 32.89 -5.10
CA ASP A 352 -38.16 32.33 -6.19
C ASP A 352 -37.80 31.04 -7.00
N ASN A 353 -38.91 30.37 -7.38
CA ASN A 353 -39.13 29.11 -8.15
C ASN A 353 -40.46 29.34 -8.96
N PRO A 354 -41.15 28.40 -9.68
CA PRO A 354 -40.97 26.95 -9.84
C PRO A 354 -40.52 26.54 -11.28
N PRO A 355 -41.32 26.06 -12.29
CA PRO A 355 -42.77 25.87 -12.44
C PRO A 355 -43.23 24.37 -12.32
N ALA A 356 -44.30 23.96 -13.02
CA ALA A 356 -44.94 22.63 -12.92
C ALA A 356 -45.22 21.96 -14.29
N ALA A 357 -46.04 20.88 -14.34
CA ALA A 357 -46.01 19.85 -15.39
C ALA A 357 -47.38 19.47 -16.03
N THR A 358 -47.36 18.43 -16.91
CA THR A 358 -48.50 17.65 -17.50
C THR A 358 -49.37 18.35 -18.58
N PRO A 359 -50.15 17.65 -19.45
CA PRO A 359 -50.74 16.29 -19.28
C PRO A 359 -50.86 15.28 -20.47
N GLN A 360 -50.96 13.97 -20.12
CA GLN A 360 -51.67 12.85 -20.83
C GLN A 360 -51.27 12.50 -22.30
N VAL A 361 -51.84 11.53 -23.05
CA VAL A 361 -52.92 10.49 -22.87
C VAL A 361 -52.53 9.14 -23.57
N ALA A 362 -53.29 8.06 -23.30
CA ALA A 362 -53.72 6.97 -24.23
C ALA A 362 -52.97 5.60 -24.32
N ALA A 363 -53.77 4.54 -24.54
CA ALA A 363 -53.44 3.12 -24.78
C ALA A 363 -54.54 2.47 -25.66
N PRO A 364 -54.40 1.22 -26.14
CA PRO A 364 -55.37 0.18 -25.73
C PRO A 364 -54.83 -1.29 -25.64
N VAL A 365 -55.76 -2.20 -25.32
CA VAL A 365 -55.67 -3.67 -25.08
C VAL A 365 -55.46 -4.51 -26.38
N SER A 366 -55.34 -5.87 -26.42
CA SER A 366 -55.80 -6.96 -25.52
C SER A 366 -55.15 -8.37 -25.77
N THR A 367 -55.36 -9.31 -24.82
CA THR A 367 -55.36 -10.82 -24.92
C THR A 367 -54.10 -11.60 -25.35
N GLY A 368 -53.81 -12.82 -24.83
CA GLY A 368 -54.41 -13.60 -23.72
C GLY A 368 -54.04 -15.11 -23.72
N SER A 369 -54.25 -15.82 -22.58
CA SER A 369 -54.22 -17.31 -22.38
C SER A 369 -52.93 -18.10 -22.69
N ALA A 370 -52.64 -19.30 -22.14
CA ALA A 370 -53.13 -20.10 -21.00
C ALA A 370 -52.02 -21.16 -20.65
N ALA A 371 -51.61 -21.38 -19.40
CA ALA A 371 -52.15 -22.28 -18.35
C ALA A 371 -51.66 -23.76 -18.40
N SER A 372 -51.81 -24.48 -17.27
CA SER A 372 -51.46 -25.89 -16.97
C SER A 372 -49.97 -26.25 -16.70
N SER A 373 -49.67 -27.37 -16.01
CA SER A 373 -49.82 -27.59 -14.54
C SER A 373 -49.34 -28.97 -14.08
N GLY A 374 -48.58 -29.03 -12.96
CA GLY A 374 -48.35 -30.26 -12.18
C GLY A 374 -47.34 -31.27 -12.77
N SER A 375 -46.93 -32.33 -12.05
CA SER A 375 -47.12 -32.58 -10.61
C SER A 375 -46.03 -33.50 -10.01
N ASN A 376 -45.77 -33.25 -8.73
CA ASN A 376 -44.91 -33.97 -7.79
C ASN A 376 -45.06 -35.52 -7.77
N ALA A 377 -43.94 -36.26 -7.75
CA ALA A 377 -43.86 -37.63 -7.21
C ALA A 377 -42.42 -38.05 -6.85
N THR A 378 -42.16 -38.34 -5.58
CA THR A 378 -41.07 -39.23 -5.13
C THR A 378 -41.63 -40.63 -4.85
N PRO A 379 -40.79 -41.67 -4.89
CA PRO A 379 -40.57 -42.41 -3.64
C PRO A 379 -39.11 -42.84 -3.39
N HIS A 380 -38.79 -43.07 -2.12
CA HIS A 380 -37.60 -43.80 -1.66
C HIS A 380 -37.86 -45.33 -1.74
N PRO A 381 -36.81 -46.19 -1.82
CA PRO A 381 -36.24 -46.69 -0.55
C PRO A 381 -34.72 -46.99 -0.54
N SER A 382 -34.21 -47.04 0.69
CA SER A 382 -33.15 -47.90 1.26
C SER A 382 -31.94 -48.37 0.42
N ALA A 383 -30.79 -47.85 0.85
CA ALA A 383 -29.41 -48.31 0.71
C ALA A 383 -29.12 -49.82 0.57
N SER A 384 -28.09 -50.14 -0.22
CA SER A 384 -26.89 -50.92 0.21
C SER A 384 -25.80 -50.90 -0.87
N GLY A 385 -24.54 -51.19 -0.49
CA GLY A 385 -23.47 -51.57 -1.44
C GLY A 385 -22.59 -50.45 -2.03
N ALA A 386 -21.43 -50.23 -1.43
CA ALA A 386 -20.19 -49.92 -2.17
C ALA A 386 -19.63 -51.25 -2.74
N PRO A 387 -18.79 -51.31 -3.81
CA PRO A 387 -17.70 -50.37 -4.07
C PRO A 387 -17.40 -50.01 -5.56
N ALA A 388 -16.37 -49.17 -5.75
CA ALA A 388 -15.48 -49.04 -6.91
C ALA A 388 -16.11 -48.93 -8.33
N GLY A 389 -16.21 -47.69 -8.84
CA GLY A 389 -16.54 -47.39 -10.24
C GLY A 389 -15.48 -46.51 -10.92
N SER A 390 -15.16 -46.84 -12.17
CA SER A 390 -14.10 -46.25 -13.01
C SER A 390 -14.00 -44.72 -13.02
N ALA A 391 -12.77 -44.23 -13.20
CA ALA A 391 -12.45 -42.83 -13.48
C ALA A 391 -13.24 -42.25 -14.66
N ALA A 392 -13.63 -40.98 -14.54
CA ALA A 392 -14.02 -40.11 -15.64
C ALA A 392 -12.93 -39.04 -15.84
N THR A 393 -12.61 -38.75 -17.09
CA THR A 393 -11.53 -37.87 -17.56
C THR A 393 -11.37 -36.57 -16.76
N GLY A 394 -10.24 -36.41 -16.07
CA GLY A 394 -9.90 -35.18 -15.37
C GLY A 394 -9.53 -34.05 -16.33
N ALA A 395 -10.26 -32.93 -16.28
CA ALA A 395 -9.75 -31.66 -16.80
C ALA A 395 -8.56 -31.23 -15.94
N ALA A 396 -7.39 -31.02 -16.56
CA ALA A 396 -6.18 -30.64 -15.84
C ALA A 396 -6.36 -29.30 -15.11
N ALA A 397 -6.02 -29.26 -13.83
CA ALA A 397 -5.99 -28.01 -13.08
C ALA A 397 -4.93 -27.06 -13.68
N PRO A 398 -5.24 -25.79 -13.97
CA PRO A 398 -4.25 -24.85 -14.48
C PRO A 398 -3.15 -24.63 -13.43
N ALA A 399 -1.89 -24.78 -13.83
CA ALA A 399 -0.75 -24.56 -12.96
C ALA A 399 -0.62 -23.08 -12.54
N GLY A 400 -0.14 -22.80 -11.33
CA GLY A 400 0.30 -21.45 -10.95
C GLY A 400 0.13 -21.03 -9.48
N VAL A 401 -0.60 -21.79 -8.64
CA VAL A 401 -0.75 -21.47 -7.21
C VAL A 401 -0.59 -22.71 -6.34
N VAL A 402 0.43 -22.72 -5.48
CA VAL A 402 0.59 -23.69 -4.39
C VAL A 402 0.75 -22.91 -3.09
N HIS A 403 -0.08 -23.18 -2.10
CA HIS A 403 0.10 -22.63 -0.75
C HIS A 403 1.20 -23.42 -0.03
N GLN A 404 2.37 -22.81 0.15
CA GLN A 404 3.44 -23.35 0.99
C GLN A 404 3.71 -22.43 2.19
N HIS A 405 4.12 -23.03 3.30
CA HIS A 405 4.47 -22.33 4.53
C HIS A 405 5.98 -22.10 4.57
N ALA A 406 6.42 -20.90 4.92
CA ALA A 406 7.82 -20.63 5.17
C ALA A 406 8.29 -21.29 6.50
N PRO A 407 9.58 -21.64 6.67
CA PRO A 407 10.09 -22.30 7.88
C PRO A 407 9.89 -21.52 9.20
N ASN A 408 9.54 -20.23 9.12
CA ASN A 408 9.24 -19.35 10.25
C ASN A 408 7.73 -19.13 10.49
N GLY A 409 6.85 -19.92 9.86
CA GLY A 409 5.41 -19.93 10.14
C GLY A 409 4.62 -18.71 9.62
N HIS A 410 5.22 -17.85 8.80
CA HIS A 410 4.52 -16.70 8.21
C HIS A 410 3.95 -17.02 6.81
N PRO A 411 2.73 -16.54 6.48
CA PRO A 411 2.14 -16.73 5.16
C PRO A 411 2.90 -15.91 4.11
N GLN A 412 3.33 -16.56 3.04
CA GLN A 412 3.92 -15.93 1.85
C GLN A 412 3.10 -16.26 0.60
N THR A 413 2.99 -15.30 -0.31
CA THR A 413 2.38 -15.50 -1.64
C THR A 413 3.45 -15.30 -2.71
N VAL A 414 3.95 -16.41 -3.25
CA VAL A 414 4.89 -16.43 -4.38
C VAL A 414 4.09 -16.61 -5.68
N VAL A 415 4.57 -16.05 -6.78
CA VAL A 415 3.86 -16.01 -8.08
C VAL A 415 4.83 -16.44 -9.18
N SER A 416 4.41 -17.37 -10.05
CA SER A 416 5.32 -18.20 -10.85
C SER A 416 5.32 -17.93 -12.37
N SER A 417 4.93 -16.75 -12.83
CA SER A 417 5.04 -16.37 -14.25
C SER A 417 5.17 -14.84 -14.43
N PRO A 418 5.98 -14.35 -15.38
CA PRO A 418 6.09 -12.92 -15.72
C PRO A 418 5.12 -12.46 -16.83
N THR A 419 4.57 -13.38 -17.63
CA THR A 419 3.78 -13.04 -18.82
C THR A 419 2.40 -12.50 -18.44
N LEU A 420 1.96 -11.40 -19.09
CA LEU A 420 0.59 -10.92 -18.94
C LEU A 420 -0.39 -11.82 -19.71
N GLU A 421 -1.50 -12.19 -19.08
CA GLU A 421 -2.57 -12.97 -19.69
C GLU A 421 -3.81 -12.10 -19.91
N PRO A 422 -4.51 -12.20 -21.06
CA PRO A 422 -5.67 -11.37 -21.37
C PRO A 422 -6.72 -11.32 -20.24
N SER A 423 -7.21 -10.11 -19.97
CA SER A 423 -8.38 -9.88 -19.12
C SER A 423 -9.61 -10.58 -19.70
N GLY A 424 -10.52 -11.00 -18.84
CA GLY A 424 -11.70 -11.80 -19.22
C GLY A 424 -12.19 -12.69 -18.07
N VAL A 425 -13.27 -13.44 -18.31
CA VAL A 425 -13.99 -14.20 -17.26
C VAL A 425 -13.11 -15.21 -16.50
N ALA A 426 -12.04 -15.72 -17.11
CA ALA A 426 -11.08 -16.62 -16.47
C ALA A 426 -10.37 -16.02 -15.24
N TRP A 427 -10.34 -14.69 -15.10
CA TRP A 427 -9.79 -14.01 -13.92
C TRP A 427 -10.76 -14.01 -12.72
N CYS A 428 -12.06 -14.19 -12.94
CA CYS A 428 -13.07 -14.09 -11.88
C CYS A 428 -13.01 -15.23 -10.85
N SER A 429 -12.38 -16.36 -11.21
CA SER A 429 -12.16 -17.51 -10.33
C SER A 429 -10.83 -17.48 -9.58
N ARG A 430 -9.78 -16.84 -10.13
CA ARG A 430 -8.39 -16.90 -9.61
C ARG A 430 -8.23 -16.32 -8.20
N PHE A 431 -9.03 -15.31 -7.86
CA PHE A 431 -9.07 -14.72 -6.53
C PHE A 431 -10.49 -14.85 -5.97
N PRO A 432 -10.87 -16.02 -5.42
CA PRO A 432 -12.21 -16.24 -4.90
C PRO A 432 -12.49 -15.33 -3.71
N GLY A 433 -13.74 -14.86 -3.60
CA GLY A 433 -14.25 -14.35 -2.33
C GLY A 433 -14.62 -15.51 -1.41
N SER A 434 -14.77 -15.24 -0.12
CA SER A 434 -15.23 -16.20 0.88
C SER A 434 -16.40 -15.64 1.67
N ALA A 435 -17.33 -16.50 2.05
CA ALA A 435 -18.42 -16.23 3.00
C ALA A 435 -18.22 -16.99 4.34
N SER A 436 -17.00 -17.46 4.62
CA SER A 436 -16.67 -18.19 5.86
C SER A 436 -15.98 -17.31 6.89
N LEU A 437 -16.39 -17.44 8.16
CA LEU A 437 -15.69 -16.81 9.30
C LEU A 437 -14.25 -17.30 9.46
N SER A 438 -13.91 -18.51 8.98
CA SER A 438 -12.54 -19.02 9.00
C SER A 438 -11.55 -18.16 8.21
N SER A 439 -12.05 -17.39 7.22
CA SER A 439 -11.26 -16.50 6.35
C SER A 439 -11.14 -15.05 6.85
N LEU A 440 -11.76 -14.72 7.99
CA LEU A 440 -11.54 -13.43 8.66
C LEU A 440 -10.15 -13.40 9.30
N ASN A 441 -9.59 -12.20 9.48
CA ASN A 441 -8.35 -12.02 10.23
C ASN A 441 -8.59 -12.32 11.73
N ASP A 442 -7.57 -12.78 12.44
CA ASP A 442 -7.76 -13.28 13.80
C ASP A 442 -8.17 -12.18 14.82
N SER A 443 -7.89 -10.90 14.54
CA SER A 443 -8.27 -9.80 15.44
C SER A 443 -9.75 -9.39 15.38
N PHE A 444 -10.47 -9.77 14.31
CA PHE A 444 -11.93 -9.61 14.15
C PHE A 444 -12.70 -10.94 14.21
N LYS A 445 -12.10 -12.04 13.74
CA LYS A 445 -12.69 -13.39 13.64
C LYS A 445 -13.29 -13.91 14.95
N ALA A 446 -12.63 -13.65 16.08
CA ALA A 446 -13.17 -14.01 17.40
C ALA A 446 -14.48 -13.26 17.71
N SER A 447 -14.48 -11.93 17.58
CA SER A 447 -15.66 -11.07 17.77
C SER A 447 -16.83 -11.45 16.85
N ALA A 448 -16.56 -11.59 15.55
CA ALA A 448 -17.55 -11.99 14.56
C ALA A 448 -18.14 -13.37 14.85
N SER A 449 -17.32 -14.34 15.27
CA SER A 449 -17.77 -15.70 15.61
C SER A 449 -18.61 -15.72 16.89
N ALA A 450 -18.23 -14.95 17.91
CA ALA A 450 -18.97 -14.85 19.17
C ALA A 450 -20.36 -14.21 18.96
N PHE A 451 -20.43 -13.08 18.25
CA PHE A 451 -21.69 -12.40 17.93
C PHE A 451 -22.64 -13.27 17.08
N ILE A 452 -22.10 -13.95 16.06
CA ILE A 452 -22.89 -14.84 15.19
C ILE A 452 -23.29 -16.13 15.92
N GLY A 453 -22.49 -16.61 16.87
CA GLY A 453 -22.83 -17.68 17.80
C GLY A 453 -24.03 -17.31 18.66
N ALA A 454 -23.92 -16.23 19.44
CA ALA A 454 -24.98 -15.76 20.34
C ALA A 454 -26.33 -15.52 19.63
N MET A 455 -26.30 -15.01 18.38
CA MET A 455 -27.51 -14.91 17.56
C MET A 455 -28.10 -16.29 17.20
N ARG A 456 -27.26 -17.26 16.80
CA ARG A 456 -27.73 -18.61 16.44
C ARG A 456 -28.25 -19.39 17.64
N ASP A 457 -27.62 -19.23 18.80
CA ASP A 457 -28.06 -19.84 20.06
C ASP A 457 -29.44 -19.28 20.50
N ALA A 458 -29.69 -17.99 20.24
CA ALA A 458 -31.01 -17.35 20.37
C ALA A 458 -32.05 -17.80 19.30
N ASN A 459 -31.69 -18.75 18.44
CA ASN A 459 -32.48 -19.20 17.29
C ASN A 459 -32.83 -18.04 16.32
N ILE A 460 -31.85 -17.19 16.00
CA ILE A 460 -31.90 -16.17 14.94
C ILE A 460 -31.25 -16.74 13.67
N SER A 461 -31.90 -16.53 12.52
CA SER A 461 -31.39 -16.96 11.23
C SER A 461 -30.30 -16.00 10.74
N VAL A 462 -29.03 -16.45 10.73
CA VAL A 462 -27.87 -15.65 10.30
C VAL A 462 -27.14 -16.32 9.12
N ARG A 463 -27.32 -15.76 7.92
CA ARG A 463 -26.59 -16.12 6.71
C ARG A 463 -25.47 -15.10 6.46
N ILE A 464 -24.24 -15.60 6.31
CA ILE A 464 -23.10 -14.82 5.84
C ILE A 464 -23.15 -14.81 4.30
N ASN A 465 -23.12 -13.63 3.70
CA ASN A 465 -23.09 -13.42 2.25
C ASN A 465 -21.66 -13.20 1.75
N ALA A 466 -20.83 -12.51 2.53
CA ALA A 466 -19.40 -12.31 2.29
C ALA A 466 -18.63 -12.10 3.60
N ALA A 467 -17.32 -12.38 3.56
CA ALA A 467 -16.38 -12.22 4.67
C ALA A 467 -15.04 -11.66 4.14
N LEU A 468 -14.21 -12.50 3.51
CA LEU A 468 -12.98 -12.09 2.85
C LEU A 468 -13.22 -11.83 1.36
N ARG A 469 -12.78 -10.66 0.87
CA ARG A 469 -12.72 -10.30 -0.56
C ARG A 469 -11.27 -9.93 -0.88
N PRO A 470 -10.41 -10.86 -1.36
CA PRO A 470 -8.99 -10.59 -1.56
C PRO A 470 -8.75 -9.30 -2.35
N ILE A 471 -7.73 -8.52 -1.99
CA ILE A 471 -7.52 -7.19 -2.54
C ILE A 471 -7.27 -7.23 -4.07
N GLN A 472 -6.70 -8.31 -4.58
CA GLN A 472 -6.60 -8.65 -6.00
C GLN A 472 -7.97 -8.77 -6.68
N ARG A 473 -8.95 -9.42 -6.02
CA ARG A 473 -10.35 -9.50 -6.50
C ARG A 473 -10.98 -8.12 -6.57
N SER A 474 -10.80 -7.29 -5.54
CA SER A 474 -11.29 -5.89 -5.56
C SER A 474 -10.61 -5.04 -6.63
N TYR A 475 -9.32 -5.23 -6.90
CA TYR A 475 -8.61 -4.58 -8.00
C TYR A 475 -9.22 -4.97 -9.35
N LEU A 476 -9.38 -6.28 -9.61
CA LEU A 476 -10.00 -6.79 -10.84
C LEU A 476 -11.45 -6.33 -11.00
N MET A 477 -12.25 -6.31 -9.93
CA MET A 477 -13.62 -5.81 -9.94
C MET A 477 -13.70 -4.31 -10.23
N PHE A 478 -12.81 -3.51 -9.65
CA PHE A 478 -12.81 -2.05 -9.80
C PHE A 478 -12.42 -1.61 -11.22
N HIS A 479 -11.27 -2.08 -11.71
CA HIS A 479 -10.76 -1.66 -13.03
C HIS A 479 -11.60 -2.24 -14.18
N ALA A 480 -12.11 -3.47 -14.06
CA ALA A 480 -13.09 -3.98 -15.02
C ALA A 480 -14.36 -3.10 -15.07
N PHE A 481 -14.83 -2.58 -13.93
CA PHE A 481 -16.01 -1.72 -13.90
C PHE A 481 -15.75 -0.35 -14.53
N GLU A 482 -14.63 0.32 -14.21
CA GLU A 482 -14.33 1.65 -14.75
C GLU A 482 -13.94 1.59 -16.24
N ILE A 483 -13.28 0.53 -16.73
CA ILE A 483 -13.11 0.27 -18.17
C ILE A 483 -14.47 0.00 -18.83
N ALA A 484 -15.32 -0.88 -18.26
CA ALA A 484 -16.62 -1.20 -18.84
C ALA A 484 -17.58 0.00 -18.90
N LYS A 485 -17.40 0.99 -18.01
CA LYS A 485 -18.06 2.30 -17.99
C LYS A 485 -17.42 3.35 -18.91
N GLY A 486 -16.27 3.08 -19.53
CA GLY A 486 -15.52 4.03 -20.37
C GLY A 486 -14.85 5.16 -19.60
N ARG A 487 -14.63 5.01 -18.29
CA ARG A 487 -14.07 6.03 -17.39
C ARG A 487 -12.56 5.92 -17.21
N GLU A 488 -12.02 4.71 -17.39
CA GLU A 488 -10.59 4.43 -17.31
C GLU A 488 -10.13 3.79 -18.62
N ARG A 489 -9.00 4.28 -19.18
CA ARG A 489 -8.40 3.67 -20.37
C ARG A 489 -7.56 2.46 -19.94
N PRO A 490 -7.60 1.32 -20.66
CA PRO A 490 -6.95 0.09 -20.20
C PRO A 490 -5.43 0.21 -20.00
N ASP A 491 -4.75 1.00 -20.84
CA ASP A 491 -3.32 1.31 -20.75
C ASP A 491 -2.93 2.19 -19.55
N ARG A 492 -3.92 2.69 -18.79
CA ARG A 492 -3.72 3.53 -17.60
C ARG A 492 -4.06 2.83 -16.30
N VAL A 493 -4.56 1.60 -16.34
CA VAL A 493 -4.76 0.78 -15.14
C VAL A 493 -3.40 0.49 -14.49
N PRO A 494 -3.19 0.85 -13.21
CA PRO A 494 -1.93 0.55 -12.52
C PRO A 494 -1.73 -0.96 -12.36
N PRO A 495 -0.54 -1.52 -12.63
CA PRO A 495 -0.29 -2.95 -12.43
C PRO A 495 -0.40 -3.33 -10.95
N TYR A 496 -0.89 -4.54 -10.66
CA TYR A 496 -1.10 -5.02 -9.29
C TYR A 496 -0.27 -6.27 -8.97
N SER A 497 0.35 -6.28 -7.80
CA SER A 497 1.24 -7.38 -7.39
C SER A 497 0.47 -8.70 -7.25
N GLY A 498 0.92 -9.72 -7.98
CA GLY A 498 0.25 -11.01 -8.10
C GLY A 498 -0.95 -11.06 -9.05
N VAL A 499 -1.11 -10.07 -9.93
CA VAL A 499 -2.15 -10.05 -10.96
C VAL A 499 -1.52 -9.71 -12.31
N ASN A 500 -0.98 -10.73 -12.98
CA ASN A 500 -0.35 -10.64 -14.31
C ASN A 500 -1.40 -10.54 -15.44
N ILE A 501 -2.26 -9.52 -15.38
CA ILE A 501 -3.38 -9.33 -16.31
C ILE A 501 -3.03 -8.32 -17.41
N ASP A 502 -3.34 -8.66 -18.67
CA ASP A 502 -3.38 -7.68 -19.75
C ASP A 502 -4.79 -7.07 -19.85
N TRP A 503 -4.89 -5.78 -19.54
CA TRP A 503 -6.12 -5.02 -19.76
C TRP A 503 -6.26 -4.52 -21.20
N VAL A 504 -5.17 -4.49 -21.97
CA VAL A 504 -5.02 -3.66 -23.19
C VAL A 504 -5.36 -4.40 -24.48
N HIS A 505 -5.30 -5.74 -24.49
CA HIS A 505 -5.60 -6.61 -25.64
C HIS A 505 -4.90 -6.12 -26.90
N ARG A 506 -3.57 -6.22 -26.94
CA ARG A 506 -2.83 -5.71 -28.10
C ARG A 506 -3.03 -6.58 -29.34
N ASN A 507 -3.26 -5.90 -30.47
CA ASN A 507 -3.21 -6.48 -31.80
C ASN A 507 -1.77 -6.88 -32.15
N ALA A 508 -1.60 -7.66 -33.23
CA ALA A 508 -0.30 -8.13 -33.71
C ALA A 508 0.66 -6.99 -34.14
N ASP A 509 0.14 -5.81 -34.46
CA ASP A 509 0.90 -4.59 -34.76
C ASP A 509 1.28 -3.78 -33.50
N GLY A 510 0.93 -4.27 -32.30
CA GLY A 510 1.13 -3.59 -31.03
C GLY A 510 0.09 -2.50 -30.71
N SER A 511 -0.85 -2.21 -31.61
CA SER A 511 -1.98 -1.31 -31.33
C SER A 511 -2.92 -1.92 -30.27
N MET A 512 -3.83 -1.11 -29.72
CA MET A 512 -4.69 -1.51 -28.59
C MET A 512 -6.08 -1.85 -29.10
N ASP A 513 -6.57 -3.08 -28.92
CA ASP A 513 -7.97 -3.41 -29.16
C ASP A 513 -8.82 -2.95 -27.97
N LEU A 514 -9.33 -1.71 -28.08
CA LEU A 514 -10.20 -1.11 -27.08
C LEU A 514 -11.56 -1.83 -26.99
N ASP A 515 -12.05 -2.44 -28.08
CA ASP A 515 -13.33 -3.15 -28.08
C ASP A 515 -13.21 -4.53 -27.41
N ALA A 516 -12.13 -5.28 -27.66
CA ALA A 516 -11.80 -6.47 -26.87
C ALA A 516 -11.57 -6.13 -25.40
N SER A 517 -10.83 -5.05 -25.10
CA SER A 517 -10.62 -4.57 -23.72
C SER A 517 -11.94 -4.27 -23.00
N VAL A 518 -12.83 -3.51 -23.63
CA VAL A 518 -14.13 -3.14 -23.06
C VAL A 518 -15.09 -4.33 -22.99
N LYS A 519 -15.03 -5.26 -23.96
CA LYS A 519 -15.78 -6.54 -23.94
C LYS A 519 -15.33 -7.42 -22.78
N ALA A 520 -14.03 -7.67 -22.64
CA ALA A 520 -13.43 -8.45 -21.56
C ALA A 520 -13.76 -7.87 -20.18
N ALA A 521 -13.66 -6.54 -20.04
CA ALA A 521 -14.06 -5.83 -18.82
C ALA A 521 -15.55 -6.04 -18.49
N LYS A 522 -16.46 -5.92 -19.48
CA LYS A 522 -17.90 -6.20 -19.32
C LYS A 522 -18.17 -7.68 -18.97
N GLU A 523 -17.42 -8.62 -19.51
CA GLU A 523 -17.49 -10.05 -19.18
C GLU A 523 -17.01 -10.34 -17.76
N MET A 524 -15.91 -9.71 -17.32
CA MET A 524 -15.46 -9.77 -15.93
C MET A 524 -16.48 -9.20 -14.95
N CYS A 525 -17.10 -8.06 -15.28
CA CYS A 525 -18.19 -7.50 -14.48
C CYS A 525 -19.36 -8.49 -14.35
N ARG A 526 -19.79 -9.13 -15.44
CA ARG A 526 -20.81 -10.20 -15.39
C ARG A 526 -20.38 -11.36 -14.50
N GLY A 527 -19.15 -11.85 -14.65
CA GLY A 527 -18.56 -12.91 -13.81
C GLY A 527 -18.39 -12.54 -12.33
N TYR A 528 -18.44 -11.25 -12.00
CA TYR A 528 -18.46 -10.72 -10.63
C TYR A 528 -19.85 -10.30 -10.13
N GLY A 529 -20.92 -10.46 -10.91
CA GLY A 529 -22.27 -10.02 -10.56
C GLY A 529 -22.47 -8.49 -10.58
N ILE A 530 -21.61 -7.76 -11.29
CA ILE A 530 -21.63 -6.29 -11.37
C ILE A 530 -22.44 -5.85 -12.59
N ASN A 531 -23.53 -5.12 -12.36
CA ASN A 531 -24.38 -4.57 -13.42
C ASN A 531 -23.79 -3.26 -13.97
N VAL A 532 -23.00 -3.36 -15.03
CA VAL A 532 -22.40 -2.21 -15.75
C VAL A 532 -23.42 -1.22 -16.31
N ASN A 533 -24.69 -1.60 -16.46
CA ASN A 533 -25.75 -0.69 -16.94
C ASN A 533 -26.43 0.07 -15.79
N SER A 534 -26.24 -0.34 -14.53
CA SER A 534 -26.79 0.41 -13.38
C SER A 534 -26.12 1.78 -13.24
N ALA A 535 -26.92 2.83 -13.08
CA ALA A 535 -26.44 4.17 -12.77
C ALA A 535 -26.03 4.32 -11.29
N MET A 536 -26.64 3.53 -10.39
CA MET A 536 -26.45 3.62 -8.94
C MET A 536 -25.40 2.65 -8.38
N GLN A 537 -25.07 1.58 -9.11
CA GLN A 537 -24.04 0.65 -8.63
C GLN A 537 -22.66 1.29 -8.75
N ALA A 538 -21.93 1.30 -7.65
CA ALA A 538 -20.51 1.65 -7.59
C ALA A 538 -19.68 0.42 -7.19
N VAL A 539 -18.39 0.45 -7.51
CA VAL A 539 -17.41 -0.53 -7.03
C VAL A 539 -16.35 0.21 -6.21
N GLY A 540 -16.13 -0.21 -4.98
CA GLY A 540 -15.12 0.39 -4.10
C GLY A 540 -13.69 0.15 -4.61
N ARG A 541 -12.85 1.19 -4.59
CA ARG A 541 -11.43 1.09 -4.94
C ARG A 541 -10.72 0.03 -4.08
N PRO A 542 -9.77 -0.75 -4.63
CA PRO A 542 -9.04 -1.77 -3.88
C PRO A 542 -8.36 -1.20 -2.64
N GLY A 543 -8.53 -1.89 -1.51
CA GLY A 543 -7.97 -1.51 -0.21
C GLY A 543 -8.79 -0.46 0.56
N ARG A 544 -9.97 -0.05 0.06
CA ARG A 544 -10.89 0.80 0.84
C ARG A 544 -11.97 0.05 1.61
N SER A 545 -12.30 -1.20 1.25
CA SER A 545 -13.31 -2.01 1.96
C SER A 545 -12.64 -2.92 2.98
N ARG A 546 -13.19 -3.02 4.19
CA ARG A 546 -12.64 -3.87 5.26
C ARG A 546 -12.73 -5.38 4.97
N HIS A 547 -13.55 -5.80 3.99
CA HIS A 547 -13.47 -7.14 3.40
C HIS A 547 -12.12 -7.44 2.74
N ASN A 548 -11.36 -6.44 2.29
CA ASN A 548 -10.02 -6.65 1.72
C ASN A 548 -8.99 -7.12 2.76
N TYR A 549 -9.34 -7.01 4.05
CA TYR A 549 -8.47 -7.36 5.17
C TYR A 549 -9.06 -8.46 6.05
N GLY A 550 -10.17 -9.10 5.63
CA GLY A 550 -10.89 -10.08 6.45
C GLY A 550 -11.46 -9.47 7.74
N ALA A 551 -11.75 -8.17 7.74
CA ALA A 551 -12.15 -7.39 8.91
C ALA A 551 -13.64 -7.00 8.89
N ALA A 552 -14.43 -7.60 7.98
CA ALA A 552 -15.85 -7.31 7.80
C ALA A 552 -16.64 -8.55 7.34
N VAL A 553 -17.94 -8.57 7.61
CA VAL A 553 -18.91 -9.58 7.19
C VAL A 553 -20.21 -8.94 6.70
N ASP A 554 -20.72 -9.44 5.58
CA ASP A 554 -22.05 -9.10 5.07
C ASP A 554 -23.04 -10.14 5.63
N LEU A 555 -23.96 -9.73 6.50
CA LEU A 555 -24.84 -10.60 7.28
C LEU A 555 -26.33 -10.34 6.97
N ASN A 556 -26.99 -11.29 6.31
CA ASN A 556 -28.45 -11.33 6.26
C ASN A 556 -28.98 -11.99 7.54
N ILE A 557 -29.69 -11.21 8.37
CA ILE A 557 -30.15 -11.59 9.70
C ILE A 557 -31.67 -11.46 9.78
N THR A 558 -32.38 -12.55 10.08
CA THR A 558 -33.84 -12.59 10.14
C THR A 558 -34.36 -13.35 11.36
N GLY A 559 -35.59 -13.07 11.78
CA GLY A 559 -36.21 -13.73 12.96
C GLY A 559 -35.68 -13.26 14.32
N TYR A 560 -35.07 -12.06 14.39
CA TYR A 560 -34.46 -11.53 15.61
C TYR A 560 -35.43 -10.84 16.58
N VAL A 561 -36.60 -10.38 16.12
CA VAL A 561 -37.54 -9.62 16.95
C VAL A 561 -38.15 -10.52 18.04
N GLY A 562 -38.11 -10.06 19.29
CA GLY A 562 -38.59 -10.77 20.48
C GLY A 562 -37.64 -11.87 20.98
N LYS A 563 -36.43 -11.99 20.42
CA LYS A 563 -35.42 -12.96 20.86
C LYS A 563 -34.58 -12.40 21.99
N ARG A 564 -34.09 -13.28 22.87
CA ARG A 564 -33.05 -12.95 23.85
C ARG A 564 -31.70 -13.44 23.34
N VAL A 565 -30.78 -12.50 23.16
CA VAL A 565 -29.42 -12.73 22.66
C VAL A 565 -28.45 -12.42 23.78
N LYS A 566 -27.38 -13.21 23.91
CA LYS A 566 -26.31 -12.91 24.86
C LYS A 566 -25.51 -11.69 24.41
N ASP A 567 -25.20 -10.80 25.33
CA ASP A 567 -24.18 -9.77 25.12
C ASP A 567 -22.76 -10.34 25.33
N ALA A 568 -21.74 -9.51 25.08
CA ALA A 568 -20.34 -9.88 25.24
C ALA A 568 -19.90 -10.12 26.71
N ALA A 569 -20.78 -9.88 27.69
CA ALA A 569 -20.57 -10.17 29.12
C ALA A 569 -21.42 -11.35 29.63
N GLY A 570 -22.33 -11.90 28.82
CA GLY A 570 -23.17 -13.05 29.13
C GLY A 570 -24.59 -12.73 29.61
N HIS A 571 -25.03 -11.47 29.57
CA HIS A 571 -26.40 -11.07 29.93
C HIS A 571 -27.39 -11.26 28.77
N ASP A 572 -28.67 -11.50 29.09
CA ASP A 572 -29.73 -11.69 28.09
C ASP A 572 -30.37 -10.35 27.67
N VAL A 573 -29.97 -9.85 26.50
CA VAL A 573 -30.54 -8.66 25.86
C VAL A 573 -31.73 -9.08 24.99
N GLU A 574 -32.89 -8.47 25.22
CA GLU A 574 -34.09 -8.69 24.41
C GLU A 574 -34.07 -7.79 23.16
N VAL A 575 -33.92 -8.41 21.98
CA VAL A 575 -33.84 -7.70 20.71
C VAL A 575 -35.25 -7.42 20.20
N ARG A 576 -35.72 -6.18 20.34
CA ARG A 576 -37.05 -5.74 19.87
C ARG A 576 -36.99 -5.10 18.48
N SER A 577 -35.81 -4.61 18.11
CA SER A 577 -35.55 -3.81 16.91
C SER A 577 -34.14 -4.08 16.35
N PHE A 578 -33.88 -3.58 15.15
CA PHE A 578 -32.52 -3.58 14.60
C PHE A 578 -31.56 -2.64 15.35
N ALA A 579 -32.06 -1.68 16.15
CA ALA A 579 -31.22 -0.84 16.98
C ALA A 579 -30.58 -1.64 18.13
N ASP A 580 -31.38 -2.48 18.79
CA ASP A 580 -30.91 -3.36 19.88
C ASP A 580 -29.89 -4.38 19.34
N LEU A 581 -30.14 -4.93 18.14
CA LEU A 581 -29.22 -5.89 17.50
C LEU A 581 -27.84 -5.27 17.18
N LYS A 582 -27.81 -4.01 16.75
CA LYS A 582 -26.55 -3.27 16.56
C LYS A 582 -25.81 -3.09 17.89
N HIS A 583 -26.52 -2.71 18.95
CA HIS A 583 -25.92 -2.52 20.28
C HIS A 583 -25.28 -3.81 20.82
N VAL A 584 -25.91 -4.97 20.61
CA VAL A 584 -25.32 -6.29 20.94
C VAL A 584 -24.03 -6.52 20.13
N GLY A 585 -24.05 -6.23 18.82
CA GLY A 585 -22.85 -6.32 17.96
C GLY A 585 -21.71 -5.41 18.41
N ASP A 586 -22.00 -4.14 18.71
CA ASP A 586 -21.05 -3.16 19.24
C ASP A 586 -20.42 -3.63 20.57
N GLY A 587 -21.20 -4.34 21.40
CA GLY A 587 -20.70 -5.05 22.58
C GLY A 587 -19.53 -5.98 22.23
N TYR A 588 -19.76 -6.93 21.31
CA TYR A 588 -18.74 -7.87 20.80
C TYR A 588 -17.59 -7.21 20.01
N GLY A 589 -17.73 -5.95 19.58
CA GLY A 589 -16.78 -5.29 18.66
C GLY A 589 -17.05 -5.62 17.19
N VAL A 590 -18.32 -5.77 16.83
CA VAL A 590 -18.83 -6.00 15.48
C VAL A 590 -19.84 -4.89 15.17
N THR A 591 -19.35 -3.79 14.61
CA THR A 591 -20.14 -2.56 14.41
C THR A 591 -20.75 -2.53 13.01
N TYR A 592 -22.02 -2.12 12.93
CA TYR A 592 -22.79 -2.00 11.68
C TYR A 592 -22.48 -0.71 10.92
N TYR A 593 -22.28 -0.78 9.61
CA TYR A 593 -22.08 0.40 8.76
C TYR A 593 -23.43 0.92 8.23
N PRO A 594 -23.90 2.13 8.62
CA PRO A 594 -25.27 2.58 8.34
C PRO A 594 -25.60 2.87 6.88
N HIS A 595 -24.60 2.91 5.98
CA HIS A 595 -24.80 3.24 4.57
C HIS A 595 -24.87 2.01 3.64
N GLU A 596 -24.49 0.82 4.11
CA GLU A 596 -24.61 -0.43 3.34
C GLU A 596 -25.43 -1.46 4.12
N ASN A 597 -26.68 -1.65 3.69
CA ASN A 597 -27.58 -2.65 4.26
C ASN A 597 -26.89 -4.02 4.30
N MET A 598 -26.80 -4.60 5.50
CA MET A 598 -26.14 -5.87 5.85
C MET A 598 -24.64 -5.84 6.19
N HIS A 599 -23.94 -4.70 6.11
CA HIS A 599 -22.48 -4.65 6.32
C HIS A 599 -22.07 -4.43 7.80
N TRP A 600 -21.16 -5.27 8.32
CA TRP A 600 -20.61 -5.16 9.69
C TRP A 600 -19.09 -5.35 9.70
N SER A 601 -18.35 -4.60 10.52
CA SER A 601 -16.88 -4.68 10.61
C SER A 601 -16.32 -4.35 11.99
N ASP A 602 -15.00 -4.51 12.17
CA ASP A 602 -14.28 -4.16 13.41
C ASP A 602 -14.24 -2.63 13.70
N THR A 603 -14.67 -1.78 12.75
CA THR A 603 -14.76 -0.32 12.94
C THR A 603 -16.02 0.33 12.37
N GLY A 604 -17.02 -0.43 11.91
CA GLY A 604 -18.22 0.14 11.27
C GLY A 604 -17.98 0.85 9.93
N HIS A 605 -16.90 0.48 9.22
CA HIS A 605 -16.49 0.98 7.89
C HIS A 605 -15.94 -0.16 7.01
#